data_AF-A0A9C8ADV3-F1
#
_entry.id   AF-A0A9C8ADV3-F1
#
_cell.length_a   1.000
_cell.length_b   1.000
_cell.length_c   1.000
_cell.angle_alpha   90.00
_cell.angle_beta   90.00
_cell.angle_gamma   90.00
#
_symmetry.space_group_name_H-M   'P 1'
#
loop_
_entity.id
_entity.type
_entity.pdbx_description
1 polymer ?
#
loop_
_entity_poly.entity_id
_entity_poly.type
_entity_poly.pdbx_seq_one_letter_code
_entity_poly.pdbx_strand_id
1 'polypeptide(L)'
;MSAKTVFLGLFTLLFIVLTFKLAIWHPSNHLERRSKAANDWLPSQPAPSHAGTVNGKLPKRTLAPDSAIEAFKIGTQYEQKDDYPAAARRYRLAAKQGLAQAQFKLGIILSQGIGLSKDRPQAIQWLLKAANQGQAEAKQQLMILQAQVPQLIAAEKYQAAFEIAAAFDTPQLQKLAASAKQKLKVVLTELQHWFAKGDYDRVITQGAPKIKYGDEIKQLVEKALAVQAARNKMSLLLKENKLQKAIDVASRFDIPELQALAARAKSQLNIALTELQHLFAKGDYKGVITTGQAKMVFSDELKKLVDSAHQKLINQKREQIRAAFKATLEKKSVQPQSITIAVIGDSLADGIWGAIYRELRHNKQITVLRETVTSSGLTAFKWQKKVEQLLNQQRIHIAVILMGTNDGQSLLLSNSKQRLPYNSEQWKTVYVQRVNQLMGLLEANKIPTYWVGLPAVRRHNMVDQVLMLNRFYQESAASFAAMRYLPIWHLTVNNKGKYSAYGLDKSGRKRLLRAADGVHFSKRGYELLAHYILKHIYEDLPVLNR
;
A
#
# COMPACT_ATOMS: atom_id res chain seq x y z
N MET A 1 25.92 -29.98 6.89
CA MET A 1 24.64 -30.46 6.34
C MET A 1 24.48 -29.84 4.95
N SER A 2 24.23 -30.64 3.91
CA SER A 2 24.20 -30.14 2.54
C SER A 2 22.94 -29.31 2.26
N ALA A 3 23.02 -28.38 1.30
CA ALA A 3 21.95 -27.46 0.93
C ALA A 3 20.61 -28.14 0.55
N LYS A 4 20.63 -29.45 0.25
CA LYS A 4 19.41 -30.25 -0.02
C LYS A 4 18.59 -30.56 1.24
N THR A 5 19.20 -30.58 2.43
CA THR A 5 18.47 -30.85 3.69
C THR A 5 17.75 -29.60 4.23
N VAL A 6 18.23 -28.40 3.89
CA VAL A 6 17.58 -27.11 4.25
C VAL A 6 16.35 -26.84 3.37
N PHE A 7 16.38 -27.29 2.11
CA PHE A 7 15.28 -27.07 1.17
C PHE A 7 14.03 -27.92 1.47
N LEU A 8 14.20 -29.14 2.02
CA LEU A 8 13.07 -30.02 2.36
C LEU A 8 12.35 -29.58 3.66
N GLY A 9 13.06 -28.94 4.59
CA GLY A 9 12.49 -28.39 5.83
C GLY A 9 11.72 -27.06 5.64
N LEU A 10 12.10 -26.26 4.63
CA LEU A 10 11.37 -25.03 4.26
C LEU A 10 10.08 -25.34 3.50
N PHE A 11 10.01 -26.44 2.75
CA PHE A 11 8.83 -26.83 1.98
C PHE A 11 7.70 -27.40 2.86
N THR A 12 8.04 -28.11 3.94
CA THR A 12 7.07 -28.64 4.91
C THR A 12 6.48 -27.53 5.80
N LEU A 13 7.26 -26.50 6.13
CA LEU A 13 6.79 -25.35 6.91
C LEU A 13 5.87 -24.42 6.08
N LEU A 14 6.14 -24.26 4.78
CA LEU A 14 5.30 -23.47 3.89
C LEU A 14 3.93 -24.13 3.62
N PHE A 15 3.87 -25.48 3.60
CA PHE A 15 2.63 -26.23 3.38
C PHE A 15 1.66 -26.13 4.58
N ILE A 16 2.18 -26.06 5.80
CA ILE A 16 1.37 -25.89 7.04
C ILE A 16 0.82 -24.46 7.17
N VAL A 17 1.55 -23.46 6.66
CA VAL A 17 1.09 -22.05 6.64
C VAL A 17 0.05 -21.81 5.53
N LEU A 18 0.08 -22.57 4.44
CA LEU A 18 -0.87 -22.44 3.34
C LEU A 18 -2.24 -23.07 3.64
N THR A 19 -2.29 -24.18 4.37
CA THR A 19 -3.56 -24.82 4.78
C THR A 19 -4.31 -24.01 5.84
N PHE A 20 -3.60 -23.26 6.70
CA PHE A 20 -4.23 -22.37 7.68
C PHE A 20 -4.77 -21.06 7.09
N LYS A 21 -4.26 -20.60 5.93
CA LYS A 21 -4.73 -19.38 5.27
C LYS A 21 -5.94 -19.57 4.35
N LEU A 22 -6.23 -20.80 3.92
CA LEU A 22 -7.41 -21.10 3.09
C LEU A 22 -8.70 -21.29 3.90
N ALA A 23 -8.61 -21.43 5.23
CA ALA A 23 -9.80 -21.56 6.09
C ALA A 23 -10.40 -20.20 6.54
N ILE A 24 -9.78 -19.07 6.20
CA ILE A 24 -10.23 -17.73 6.64
C ILE A 24 -10.14 -16.71 5.51
N TRP A 25 -11.03 -16.82 4.53
CA TRP A 25 -11.47 -15.72 3.66
C TRP A 25 -12.88 -16.05 3.16
N HIS A 26 -13.93 -15.38 3.64
CA HIS A 26 -14.47 -14.14 3.04
C HIS A 26 -15.48 -13.44 4.00
N PRO A 27 -15.98 -12.21 3.72
CA PRO A 27 -15.88 -11.09 4.66
C PRO A 27 -17.21 -10.33 4.90
N SER A 28 -17.28 -9.52 5.96
CA SER A 28 -18.00 -8.23 5.88
C SER A 28 -17.53 -7.24 6.94
N ASN A 29 -17.23 -6.05 6.45
CA ASN A 29 -16.72 -4.88 7.15
C ASN A 29 -17.79 -4.27 8.07
N HIS A 30 -17.41 -3.80 9.26
CA HIS A 30 -17.14 -2.37 9.51
C HIS A 30 -16.70 -2.16 10.96
N LEU A 31 -15.51 -1.55 11.11
CA LEU A 31 -15.06 -0.87 12.31
C LEU A 31 -15.94 0.34 12.57
N GLU A 32 -16.32 0.58 13.83
CA GLU A 32 -16.05 1.83 14.57
C GLU A 32 -17.04 2.03 15.73
N ARG A 33 -16.54 1.93 16.97
CA ARG A 33 -16.53 2.98 18.00
C ARG A 33 -16.43 2.37 19.40
N ARG A 34 -15.35 2.76 20.10
CA ARG A 34 -15.26 3.12 21.54
C ARG A 34 -15.80 2.10 22.55
N SER A 35 -14.94 1.44 23.32
CA SER A 35 -14.34 1.94 24.57
C SER A 35 -15.35 2.48 25.60
N LYS A 36 -15.19 2.02 26.85
CA LYS A 36 -15.72 2.61 28.09
C LYS A 36 -17.25 2.69 28.25
N ALA A 37 -17.80 1.71 28.94
CA ALA A 37 -18.85 1.86 29.97
C ALA A 37 -18.98 0.51 30.71
N ALA A 38 -18.00 0.18 31.56
CA ALA A 38 -18.32 -0.03 32.96
C ALA A 38 -19.39 0.92 33.51
N ASN A 39 -20.36 0.28 34.17
CA ASN A 39 -21.29 0.79 35.17
C ASN A 39 -22.39 1.76 34.71
N ASP A 40 -23.56 1.51 35.30
CA ASP A 40 -24.70 2.39 35.50
C ASP A 40 -25.89 2.36 34.50
N TRP A 41 -27.06 2.11 35.12
CA TRP A 41 -28.46 2.39 34.72
C TRP A 41 -29.35 1.30 34.04
N LEU A 42 -30.33 0.83 34.82
CA LEU A 42 -31.74 0.60 34.38
C LEU A 42 -32.34 1.95 33.92
N PRO A 43 -33.25 2.01 32.91
CA PRO A 43 -34.68 2.04 33.26
C PRO A 43 -35.72 1.54 32.22
N SER A 44 -36.89 1.17 32.77
CA SER A 44 -38.30 1.25 32.29
C SER A 44 -38.70 1.01 30.82
N GLN A 45 -39.67 0.08 30.65
CA GLN A 45 -40.44 -0.17 29.43
C GLN A 45 -41.47 0.94 29.11
N PRO A 46 -41.91 1.10 27.85
CA PRO A 46 -43.20 1.70 27.52
C PRO A 46 -44.28 0.62 27.29
N ALA A 47 -45.50 0.89 27.75
CA ALA A 47 -46.70 0.08 27.51
C ALA A 47 -47.25 0.28 26.07
N PRO A 48 -48.00 -0.69 25.49
CA PRO A 48 -48.78 -0.47 24.28
C PRO A 48 -50.27 -0.17 24.58
N SER A 49 -50.86 0.69 23.76
CA SER A 49 -52.27 1.09 23.77
C SER A 49 -53.11 0.35 22.70
N HIS A 50 -54.27 -0.18 23.16
CA HIS A 50 -55.57 -0.38 22.45
C HIS A 50 -55.60 -1.39 21.27
N ALA A 51 -56.62 -2.22 21.02
CA ALA A 51 -57.89 -2.59 21.66
C ALA A 51 -58.42 -3.88 20.96
N GLY A 52 -59.24 -4.70 21.63
CA GLY A 52 -59.96 -5.84 21.05
C GLY A 52 -60.34 -6.93 22.05
N THR A 53 -61.54 -6.80 22.64
CA THR A 53 -62.18 -7.69 23.63
C THR A 53 -62.68 -9.03 23.06
N VAL A 54 -62.62 -10.14 23.83
CA VAL A 54 -63.79 -10.93 24.34
C VAL A 54 -63.32 -11.88 25.46
N ASN A 55 -64.19 -12.04 26.46
CA ASN A 55 -64.05 -12.67 27.78
C ASN A 55 -63.68 -14.16 27.82
N GLY A 56 -62.81 -14.50 28.79
CA GLY A 56 -62.65 -15.84 29.35
C GLY A 56 -61.72 -15.78 30.57
N LYS A 57 -62.30 -15.81 31.78
CA LYS A 57 -61.56 -15.79 33.06
C LYS A 57 -60.52 -16.91 33.13
N LEU A 58 -59.25 -16.55 33.33
CA LEU A 58 -58.24 -17.39 33.98
C LEU A 58 -57.62 -16.55 35.11
N PRO A 59 -57.52 -17.09 36.35
CA PRO A 59 -57.22 -16.29 37.54
C PRO A 59 -55.74 -15.88 37.61
N LYS A 60 -55.48 -14.71 38.20
CA LYS A 60 -54.13 -14.22 38.53
C LYS A 60 -53.65 -14.73 39.88
N ARG A 61 -52.33 -15.01 39.92
CA ARG A 61 -51.38 -15.13 41.06
C ARG A 61 -51.46 -16.45 41.86
N THR A 62 -50.38 -17.17 42.12
CA THR A 62 -49.06 -16.75 42.68
C THR A 62 -47.95 -17.78 42.40
N LEU A 63 -46.67 -17.36 42.24
CA LEU A 63 -45.44 -17.88 42.89
C LEU A 63 -44.17 -17.28 42.22
N ALA A 64 -43.11 -17.00 42.98
CA ALA A 64 -41.79 -16.50 42.51
C ALA A 64 -40.67 -17.36 43.14
N PRO A 65 -39.40 -17.36 42.68
CA PRO A 65 -38.81 -16.94 41.39
C PRO A 65 -38.12 -18.12 40.64
N ASP A 66 -37.67 -17.88 39.39
CA ASP A 66 -36.81 -18.74 38.55
C ASP A 66 -35.94 -19.77 39.33
N SER A 67 -36.45 -20.99 39.51
CA SER A 67 -35.71 -22.07 40.18
C SER A 67 -34.47 -22.47 39.37
N ALA A 68 -33.42 -22.95 40.03
CA ALA A 68 -32.20 -23.39 39.34
C ALA A 68 -32.49 -24.41 38.20
N ILE A 69 -33.46 -25.31 38.43
CA ILE A 69 -33.89 -26.33 37.48
C ILE A 69 -34.64 -25.70 36.29
N GLU A 70 -35.51 -24.73 36.55
CA GLU A 70 -36.26 -24.03 35.50
C GLU A 70 -35.33 -23.15 34.65
N ALA A 71 -34.43 -22.40 35.29
CA ALA A 71 -33.41 -21.63 34.59
C ALA A 71 -32.50 -22.53 33.74
N PHE A 72 -32.17 -23.73 34.21
CA PHE A 72 -31.40 -24.71 33.44
C PHE A 72 -32.19 -25.25 32.24
N LYS A 73 -33.46 -25.63 32.42
CA LYS A 73 -34.33 -26.09 31.33
C LYS A 73 -34.48 -25.04 30.24
N ILE A 74 -34.67 -23.78 30.61
CA ILE A 74 -34.74 -22.66 29.66
C ILE A 74 -33.38 -22.49 28.97
N GLY A 75 -32.27 -22.60 29.71
CA GLY A 75 -30.93 -22.60 29.13
C GLY A 75 -30.73 -23.69 28.07
N THR A 76 -31.20 -24.91 28.31
CA THR A 76 -31.12 -26.02 27.35
C THR A 76 -31.96 -25.80 26.10
N GLN A 77 -33.11 -25.13 26.23
CA GLN A 77 -33.95 -24.77 25.06
C GLN A 77 -33.28 -23.72 24.18
N TYR A 78 -32.56 -22.75 24.77
CA TYR A 78 -31.77 -21.78 24.00
C TYR A 78 -30.54 -22.42 23.35
N GLU A 79 -29.85 -23.35 24.05
CA GLU A 79 -28.73 -24.11 23.50
C GLU A 79 -29.18 -24.92 22.26
N GLN A 80 -30.34 -25.59 22.33
CA GLN A 80 -30.92 -26.32 21.18
C GLN A 80 -31.27 -25.44 19.97
N LYS A 81 -31.45 -24.13 20.20
CA LYS A 81 -31.71 -23.13 19.15
C LYS A 81 -30.45 -22.38 18.72
N ASP A 82 -29.27 -22.82 19.16
CA ASP A 82 -27.98 -22.18 18.94
C ASP A 82 -27.87 -20.72 19.45
N ASP A 83 -28.75 -20.28 20.36
CA ASP A 83 -28.64 -18.99 21.05
C ASP A 83 -27.80 -19.14 22.32
N TYR A 84 -26.50 -19.34 22.12
CA TYR A 84 -25.54 -19.54 23.20
C TYR A 84 -25.39 -18.35 24.16
N PRO A 85 -25.48 -17.07 23.73
CA PRO A 85 -25.52 -15.94 24.66
C PRO A 85 -26.72 -16.01 25.62
N ALA A 86 -27.92 -16.34 25.12
CA ALA A 86 -29.10 -16.51 25.97
C ALA A 86 -29.00 -17.75 26.87
N ALA A 87 -28.51 -18.87 26.34
CA ALA A 87 -28.25 -20.09 27.11
C ALA A 87 -27.26 -19.82 28.26
N ALA A 88 -26.14 -19.13 27.99
CA ALA A 88 -25.13 -18.79 29.00
C ALA A 88 -25.68 -17.90 30.12
N ARG A 89 -26.57 -16.95 29.82
CA ARG A 89 -27.23 -16.12 30.86
C ARG A 89 -28.09 -16.98 31.78
N ARG A 90 -28.85 -17.92 31.22
CA ARG A 90 -29.74 -18.82 31.96
C ARG A 90 -28.97 -19.88 32.76
N TYR A 91 -27.92 -20.46 32.16
CA TYR A 91 -26.98 -21.32 32.88
C TYR A 91 -26.25 -20.60 34.00
N ARG A 92 -25.87 -19.33 33.82
CA ARG A 92 -25.28 -18.54 34.92
C ARG A 92 -26.22 -18.34 36.09
N LEU A 93 -27.52 -18.16 35.84
CA LEU A 93 -28.52 -18.04 36.90
C LEU A 93 -28.65 -19.37 37.69
N ALA A 94 -28.79 -20.50 36.98
CA ALA A 94 -28.86 -21.82 37.60
C ALA A 94 -27.54 -22.22 38.29
N ALA A 95 -26.39 -21.90 37.71
CA ALA A 95 -25.07 -22.20 38.23
C ALA A 95 -24.77 -21.47 39.55
N LYS A 96 -25.24 -20.23 39.68
CA LYS A 96 -25.15 -19.44 40.92
C LYS A 96 -25.96 -20.04 42.06
N GLN A 97 -27.06 -20.72 41.75
CA GLN A 97 -27.88 -21.45 42.72
C GLN A 97 -27.32 -22.86 43.02
N GLY A 98 -26.13 -23.19 42.51
CA GLY A 98 -25.43 -24.43 42.86
C GLY A 98 -25.63 -25.58 41.88
N LEU A 99 -26.50 -25.47 40.86
CA LEU A 99 -26.79 -26.61 39.99
C LEU A 99 -25.56 -27.05 39.18
N ALA A 100 -25.04 -28.25 39.50
CA ALA A 100 -23.82 -28.78 38.91
C ALA A 100 -23.86 -28.87 37.37
N GLN A 101 -25.00 -29.28 36.80
CA GLN A 101 -25.18 -29.35 35.34
C GLN A 101 -25.08 -27.97 34.67
N ALA A 102 -25.62 -26.92 35.31
CA ALA A 102 -25.53 -25.56 34.79
C ALA A 102 -24.11 -24.99 34.91
N GLN A 103 -23.41 -25.30 36.00
CA GLN A 103 -22.01 -24.94 36.19
C GLN A 103 -21.12 -25.60 35.12
N PHE A 104 -21.36 -26.88 34.82
CA PHE A 104 -20.67 -27.60 33.74
C PHE A 104 -20.93 -26.94 32.37
N LYS A 105 -22.19 -26.75 32.00
CA LYS A 105 -22.58 -26.14 30.72
C LYS A 105 -22.02 -24.73 30.53
N LEU A 106 -22.08 -23.89 31.57
CA LEU A 106 -21.47 -22.57 31.53
C LEU A 106 -19.95 -22.64 31.38
N GLY A 107 -19.31 -23.59 32.07
CA GLY A 107 -17.90 -23.88 31.94
C GLY A 107 -17.48 -24.24 30.51
N ILE A 108 -18.25 -25.10 29.83
CA ILE A 108 -18.01 -25.48 28.43
C ILE A 108 -18.10 -24.26 27.50
N ILE A 109 -19.21 -23.49 27.61
CA ILE A 109 -19.43 -22.31 26.77
C ILE A 109 -18.27 -21.31 26.88
N LEU A 110 -17.83 -21.01 28.11
CA LEU A 110 -16.72 -20.08 28.34
C LEU A 110 -15.36 -20.65 27.89
N SER A 111 -15.17 -21.97 28.00
CA SER A 111 -13.92 -22.61 27.60
C SER A 111 -13.70 -22.63 26.09
N GLN A 112 -14.77 -22.88 25.34
CA GLN A 112 -14.76 -23.00 23.89
C GLN A 112 -15.10 -21.68 23.19
N GLY A 113 -15.66 -20.70 23.92
CA GLY A 113 -16.08 -19.42 23.38
C GLY A 113 -17.27 -19.54 22.44
N ILE A 114 -18.25 -20.37 22.81
CA ILE A 114 -19.42 -20.62 21.97
C ILE A 114 -20.42 -19.47 22.19
N GLY A 115 -20.58 -18.60 21.19
CA GLY A 115 -21.41 -17.40 21.27
C GLY A 115 -20.92 -16.33 22.25
N LEU A 116 -19.87 -16.59 23.03
CA LEU A 116 -19.21 -15.66 23.94
C LEU A 116 -17.70 -15.65 23.70
N SER A 117 -17.01 -14.60 24.14
CA SER A 117 -15.53 -14.61 24.15
C SER A 117 -15.01 -15.73 25.05
N LYS A 118 -13.92 -16.40 24.63
CA LYS A 118 -13.24 -17.42 25.44
C LYS A 118 -12.75 -16.82 26.76
N ASP A 119 -13.14 -17.42 27.88
CA ASP A 119 -12.71 -17.08 29.23
C ASP A 119 -12.38 -18.36 30.00
N ARG A 120 -11.19 -18.91 29.72
CA ARG A 120 -10.72 -20.17 30.30
C ARG A 120 -10.56 -20.12 31.83
N PRO A 121 -10.06 -19.02 32.45
CA PRO A 121 -10.04 -18.90 33.92
C PRO A 121 -11.44 -19.00 34.54
N GLN A 122 -12.42 -18.29 34.00
CA GLN A 122 -13.79 -18.37 34.51
C GLN A 122 -14.43 -19.73 34.22
N ALA A 123 -14.14 -20.34 33.07
CA ALA A 123 -14.56 -21.70 32.76
C ALA A 123 -14.08 -22.72 33.79
N ILE A 124 -12.80 -22.65 34.19
CA ILE A 124 -12.20 -23.52 35.21
C ILE A 124 -12.92 -23.38 36.56
N GLN A 125 -13.27 -22.16 36.97
CA GLN A 125 -14.01 -21.95 38.22
C GLN A 125 -15.38 -22.62 38.22
N TRP A 126 -16.12 -22.57 37.10
CA TRP A 126 -17.42 -23.21 36.99
C TRP A 126 -17.30 -24.73 36.88
N LEU A 127 -16.33 -25.23 36.11
CA LEU A 127 -16.08 -26.67 35.98
C LEU A 127 -15.59 -27.30 37.28
N LEU A 128 -14.78 -26.58 38.09
CA LEU A 128 -14.39 -27.00 39.44
C LEU A 128 -15.60 -27.20 40.35
N LYS A 129 -16.53 -26.24 40.36
CA LYS A 129 -17.75 -26.33 41.18
C LYS A 129 -18.64 -27.49 40.76
N ALA A 130 -18.73 -27.77 39.45
CA ALA A 130 -19.47 -28.92 38.94
C ALA A 130 -18.77 -30.25 39.29
N ALA A 131 -17.44 -30.32 39.13
CA ALA A 131 -16.64 -31.50 39.42
C ALA A 131 -16.66 -31.87 40.91
N ASN A 132 -16.63 -30.88 41.81
CA ASN A 132 -16.75 -31.10 43.26
C ASN A 132 -18.11 -31.66 43.69
N GLN A 133 -19.13 -31.52 42.83
CA GLN A 133 -20.46 -32.11 43.02
C GLN A 133 -20.60 -33.47 42.31
N GLY A 134 -19.50 -34.08 41.85
CA GLY A 134 -19.48 -35.40 41.25
C GLY A 134 -19.77 -35.46 39.74
N GLN A 135 -19.84 -34.33 39.04
CA GLN A 135 -19.97 -34.33 37.57
C GLN A 135 -18.68 -34.83 36.89
N ALA A 136 -18.71 -36.05 36.37
CA ALA A 136 -17.55 -36.72 35.77
C ALA A 136 -17.05 -36.00 34.51
N GLU A 137 -17.96 -35.51 33.67
CA GLU A 137 -17.68 -34.77 32.45
C GLU A 137 -17.03 -33.41 32.78
N ALA A 138 -17.46 -32.79 33.88
CA ALA A 138 -16.83 -31.57 34.36
C ALA A 138 -15.40 -31.82 34.80
N LYS A 139 -15.12 -32.95 35.48
CA LYS A 139 -13.78 -33.35 35.89
C LYS A 139 -12.86 -33.60 34.68
N GLN A 140 -13.36 -34.26 33.63
CA GLN A 140 -12.60 -34.51 32.40
C GLN A 140 -12.30 -33.21 31.63
N GLN A 141 -13.30 -32.35 31.45
CA GLN A 141 -13.11 -31.07 30.76
C GLN A 141 -12.20 -30.13 31.55
N LEU A 142 -12.33 -30.14 32.88
CA LEU A 142 -11.48 -29.40 33.78
C LEU A 142 -10.02 -29.81 33.60
N MET A 143 -9.73 -31.12 33.57
CA MET A 143 -8.37 -31.65 33.35
C MET A 143 -7.75 -31.15 32.03
N ILE A 144 -8.54 -31.15 30.95
CA ILE A 144 -8.12 -30.67 29.62
C ILE A 144 -7.77 -29.17 29.65
N LEU A 145 -8.65 -28.35 30.23
CA LEU A 145 -8.45 -26.89 30.26
C LEU A 145 -7.34 -26.48 31.22
N GLN A 146 -7.25 -27.16 32.36
CA GLN A 146 -6.21 -26.95 33.35
C GLN A 146 -4.81 -27.25 32.78
N ALA A 147 -4.65 -28.31 31.99
CA ALA A 147 -3.37 -28.65 31.36
C ALA A 147 -2.85 -27.59 30.36
N GLN A 148 -3.75 -26.78 29.79
CA GLN A 148 -3.41 -25.78 28.76
C GLN A 148 -3.04 -24.40 29.34
N VAL A 149 -3.44 -24.10 30.58
CA VAL A 149 -3.35 -22.74 31.14
C VAL A 149 -1.91 -22.23 31.33
N PRO A 150 -0.95 -23.01 31.88
CA PRO A 150 0.44 -22.54 32.04
C PRO A 150 1.13 -22.23 30.70
N GLN A 151 0.83 -23.01 29.67
CA GLN A 151 1.41 -22.86 28.33
C GLN A 151 0.83 -21.64 27.60
N LEU A 152 -0.48 -21.39 27.75
CA LEU A 152 -1.16 -20.24 27.14
C LEU A 152 -0.72 -18.90 27.75
N ILE A 153 -0.51 -18.83 29.06
CA ILE A 153 -0.05 -17.60 29.74
C ILE A 153 1.40 -17.25 29.34
N ALA A 154 2.26 -18.25 29.16
CA ALA A 154 3.65 -18.06 28.78
C ALA A 154 3.84 -17.78 27.26
N ALA A 155 3.05 -18.42 26.39
CA ALA A 155 3.18 -18.31 24.94
C ALA A 155 2.73 -16.94 24.39
N GLU A 156 1.63 -16.36 24.89
CA GLU A 156 1.09 -15.12 24.31
C GLU A 156 1.94 -13.86 24.61
N LYS A 157 2.70 -13.83 25.71
CA LYS A 157 3.41 -12.62 26.15
C LYS A 157 4.90 -12.56 25.79
N TYR A 158 5.56 -13.71 25.66
CA TYR A 158 7.03 -13.74 25.58
C TYR A 158 7.57 -14.33 24.28
N GLN A 159 6.75 -15.07 23.53
CA GLN A 159 7.17 -15.69 22.28
C GLN A 159 7.63 -14.67 21.25
N ALA A 160 6.88 -13.59 21.06
CA ALA A 160 7.28 -12.51 20.16
C ALA A 160 8.62 -11.87 20.57
N ALA A 161 8.88 -11.69 21.87
CA ALA A 161 10.12 -11.08 22.34
C ALA A 161 11.35 -12.00 22.16
N PHE A 162 11.19 -13.32 22.35
CA PHE A 162 12.25 -14.29 22.09
C PHE A 162 12.49 -14.50 20.60
N GLU A 163 11.44 -14.50 19.77
CA GLU A 163 11.56 -14.57 18.30
C GLU A 163 12.25 -13.32 17.75
N ILE A 164 11.87 -12.13 18.23
CA ILE A 164 12.56 -10.87 17.94
C ILE A 164 14.01 -11.04 18.40
N ALA A 165 14.30 -11.33 19.66
CA ALA A 165 15.69 -11.47 20.15
C ALA A 165 16.56 -12.47 19.39
N ALA A 166 15.99 -13.60 18.96
CA ALA A 166 16.68 -14.62 18.15
C ALA A 166 16.96 -14.16 16.71
N ALA A 167 16.14 -13.26 16.16
CA ALA A 167 16.34 -12.66 14.84
C ALA A 167 17.43 -11.57 14.80
N PHE A 168 18.02 -11.19 15.95
CA PHE A 168 19.09 -10.20 16.04
C PHE A 168 20.41 -10.82 16.49
N ASP A 169 21.46 -10.56 15.71
CA ASP A 169 22.82 -10.99 16.01
C ASP A 169 23.51 -10.00 16.96
N THR A 170 22.98 -9.90 18.18
CA THR A 170 23.50 -9.00 19.22
C THR A 170 23.87 -9.84 20.44
N PRO A 171 25.18 -10.03 20.74
CA PRO A 171 25.63 -10.93 21.81
C PRO A 171 25.00 -10.64 23.17
N GLN A 172 24.77 -9.35 23.47
CA GLN A 172 24.12 -8.91 24.71
C GLN A 172 22.65 -9.35 24.80
N LEU A 173 21.91 -9.25 23.69
CA LEU A 173 20.50 -9.63 23.62
C LEU A 173 20.34 -11.15 23.63
N GLN A 174 21.23 -11.88 22.95
CA GLN A 174 21.29 -13.35 22.97
C GLN A 174 21.58 -13.88 24.39
N LYS A 175 22.53 -13.26 25.11
CA LYS A 175 22.83 -13.61 26.51
C LYS A 175 21.65 -13.33 27.44
N LEU A 176 20.98 -12.18 27.28
CA LEU A 176 19.79 -11.83 28.05
C LEU A 176 18.62 -12.78 27.74
N ALA A 177 18.41 -13.13 26.47
CA ALA A 177 17.39 -14.08 26.04
C ALA A 177 17.67 -15.49 26.60
N ALA A 178 18.93 -15.95 26.62
CA ALA A 178 19.30 -17.23 27.20
C ALA A 178 19.01 -17.27 28.72
N SER A 179 19.40 -16.22 29.47
CA SER A 179 19.09 -16.08 30.91
C SER A 179 17.58 -16.10 31.17
N ALA A 180 16.82 -15.28 30.43
CA ALA A 180 15.37 -15.19 30.54
C ALA A 180 14.68 -16.54 30.24
N LYS A 181 15.14 -17.27 29.22
CA LYS A 181 14.64 -18.60 28.86
C LYS A 181 14.89 -19.63 29.98
N GLN A 182 16.05 -19.57 30.61
CA GLN A 182 16.38 -20.47 31.72
C GLN A 182 15.52 -20.19 32.96
N LYS A 183 15.29 -18.92 33.31
CA LYS A 183 14.41 -18.54 34.42
C LYS A 183 12.95 -18.92 34.17
N LEU A 184 12.46 -18.71 32.94
CA LEU A 184 11.11 -19.14 32.56
C LEU A 184 10.93 -20.65 32.67
N LYS A 185 11.96 -21.43 32.29
CA LYS A 185 11.94 -22.90 32.43
C LYS A 185 11.72 -23.33 33.89
N VAL A 186 12.43 -22.70 34.84
CA VAL A 186 12.30 -23.01 36.27
C VAL A 186 10.88 -22.73 36.78
N VAL A 187 10.32 -21.57 36.43
CA VAL A 187 8.94 -21.20 36.82
C VAL A 187 7.92 -22.18 36.22
N LEU A 188 8.08 -22.56 34.94
CA LEU A 188 7.20 -23.54 34.30
C LEU A 188 7.27 -24.91 34.99
N THR A 189 8.46 -25.37 35.37
CA THR A 189 8.63 -26.64 36.10
C THR A 189 7.98 -26.60 37.48
N GLU A 190 8.08 -25.49 38.22
CA GLU A 190 7.43 -25.35 39.53
C GLU A 190 5.90 -25.33 39.39
N LEU A 191 5.37 -24.63 38.40
CA LEU A 191 3.93 -24.62 38.10
C LEU A 191 3.42 -26.02 37.70
N GLN A 192 4.18 -26.74 36.87
CA GLN A 192 3.89 -28.13 36.51
C GLN A 192 3.87 -29.06 37.73
N HIS A 193 4.73 -28.81 38.71
CA HIS A 193 4.79 -29.58 39.95
C HIS A 193 3.57 -29.35 40.85
N TRP A 194 3.18 -28.09 41.11
CA TRP A 194 1.96 -27.79 41.85
C TRP A 194 0.71 -28.32 41.15
N PHE A 195 0.71 -28.22 39.82
CA PHE A 195 -0.32 -28.80 38.98
C PHE A 195 -0.44 -30.32 39.15
N ALA A 196 0.67 -31.04 39.10
CA ALA A 196 0.69 -32.50 39.26
C ALA A 196 0.19 -32.96 40.65
N LYS A 197 0.28 -32.08 41.65
CA LYS A 197 -0.23 -32.32 43.01
C LYS A 197 -1.69 -31.93 43.24
N GLY A 198 -2.37 -31.41 42.21
CA GLY A 198 -3.75 -30.94 42.33
C GLY A 198 -3.91 -29.61 43.07
N ASP A 199 -2.81 -28.87 43.31
CA ASP A 199 -2.82 -27.59 44.02
C ASP A 199 -3.13 -26.43 43.06
N TYR A 200 -4.32 -26.49 42.47
CA TYR A 200 -4.74 -25.59 41.39
C TYR A 200 -4.93 -24.14 41.86
N ASP A 201 -5.34 -23.95 43.12
CA ASP A 201 -5.52 -22.62 43.69
C ASP A 201 -4.17 -21.92 43.81
N ARG A 202 -3.10 -22.65 44.15
CA ARG A 202 -1.72 -22.14 44.16
C ARG A 202 -1.18 -21.84 42.77
N VAL A 203 -1.48 -22.68 41.77
CA VAL A 203 -1.12 -22.38 40.37
C VAL A 203 -1.76 -21.07 39.90
N ILE A 204 -3.02 -20.82 40.29
CA ILE A 204 -3.77 -19.63 39.88
C ILE A 204 -3.34 -18.38 40.67
N THR A 205 -3.27 -18.49 42.00
CA THR A 205 -3.02 -17.37 42.91
C THR A 205 -1.54 -17.03 43.06
N GLN A 206 -0.66 -18.04 43.08
CA GLN A 206 0.79 -17.85 43.25
C GLN A 206 1.57 -17.94 41.92
N GLY A 207 1.00 -18.56 40.88
CA GLY A 207 1.64 -18.64 39.57
C GLY A 207 1.57 -17.35 38.76
N ALA A 208 0.41 -16.68 38.71
CA ALA A 208 0.27 -15.40 37.98
C ALA A 208 1.15 -14.26 38.54
N PRO A 209 1.37 -14.12 39.86
CA PRO A 209 2.34 -13.17 40.42
C PRO A 209 3.80 -13.54 40.17
N LYS A 210 4.16 -14.84 40.17
CA LYS A 210 5.52 -15.29 39.83
C LYS A 210 5.87 -15.06 38.36
N ILE A 211 4.87 -15.08 37.47
CA ILE A 211 5.03 -14.65 36.06
C ILE A 211 5.20 -13.13 35.95
N LYS A 212 4.81 -12.37 36.97
CA LYS A 212 4.91 -10.91 36.99
C LYS A 212 6.33 -10.37 37.21
N TYR A 213 7.35 -11.22 37.39
CA TYR A 213 8.75 -10.79 37.38
C TYR A 213 9.70 -11.74 36.66
N GLY A 214 10.41 -11.17 35.70
CA GLY A 214 11.82 -10.84 35.92
C GLY A 214 12.10 -9.49 35.29
N ASP A 215 12.74 -8.56 35.99
CA ASP A 215 13.23 -7.30 35.40
C ASP A 215 14.00 -7.57 34.10
N GLU A 216 14.69 -8.70 34.02
CA GLU A 216 15.37 -9.19 32.82
C GLU A 216 14.44 -9.50 31.64
N ILE A 217 13.25 -10.08 31.87
CA ILE A 217 12.30 -10.38 30.79
C ILE A 217 11.65 -9.09 30.29
N LYS A 218 11.32 -8.16 31.19
CA LYS A 218 10.85 -6.82 30.83
C LYS A 218 11.91 -6.05 30.06
N GLN A 219 13.16 -6.07 30.53
CA GLN A 219 14.32 -5.49 29.85
C GLN A 219 14.55 -6.15 28.48
N LEU A 220 14.35 -7.46 28.35
CA LEU A 220 14.46 -8.17 27.08
C LEU A 220 13.42 -7.67 26.08
N VAL A 221 12.14 -7.57 26.50
CA VAL A 221 11.05 -7.04 25.66
C VAL A 221 11.35 -5.61 25.22
N GLU A 222 11.72 -4.73 26.16
CA GLU A 222 12.03 -3.32 25.89
C GLU A 222 13.22 -3.17 24.93
N LYS A 223 14.31 -3.91 25.16
CA LYS A 223 15.49 -3.90 24.28
C LYS A 223 15.18 -4.46 22.90
N ALA A 224 14.45 -5.58 22.82
CA ALA A 224 14.09 -6.22 21.57
C ALA A 224 13.22 -5.29 20.68
N LEU A 225 12.25 -4.58 21.29
CA LEU A 225 11.45 -3.57 20.59
C LEU A 225 12.28 -2.36 20.15
N ALA A 226 13.22 -1.89 20.98
CA ALA A 226 14.11 -0.78 20.62
C ALA A 226 15.02 -1.14 19.43
N VAL A 227 15.56 -2.37 19.40
CA VAL A 227 16.36 -2.89 18.28
C VAL A 227 15.53 -2.93 16.99
N GLN A 228 14.29 -3.45 17.05
CA GLN A 228 13.39 -3.51 15.91
C GLN A 228 13.04 -2.10 15.40
N ALA A 229 12.78 -1.14 16.30
CA ALA A 229 12.51 0.25 15.95
C ALA A 229 13.73 0.91 15.28
N ALA A 230 14.93 0.71 15.82
CA ALA A 230 16.19 1.19 15.25
C ALA A 230 16.46 0.61 13.86
N ARG A 231 16.25 -0.71 13.65
CA ARG A 231 16.36 -1.34 12.32
C ARG A 231 15.32 -0.82 11.34
N ASN A 232 14.06 -0.66 11.77
CA ASN A 232 13.02 -0.09 10.92
C ASN A 232 13.38 1.34 10.51
N LYS A 233 13.96 2.14 11.42
CA LYS A 233 14.44 3.49 11.14
C LYS A 233 15.61 3.49 10.15
N MET A 234 16.60 2.61 10.35
CA MET A 234 17.74 2.45 9.43
C MET A 234 17.29 1.93 8.05
N SER A 235 16.34 1.00 8.00
CA SER A 235 15.73 0.51 6.76
C SER A 235 14.91 1.59 6.07
N LEU A 236 14.20 2.45 6.82
CA LEU A 236 13.50 3.60 6.27
C LEU A 236 14.49 4.60 5.67
N LEU A 237 15.60 4.90 6.36
CA LEU A 237 16.68 5.75 5.81
C LEU A 237 17.28 5.15 4.52
N LEU A 238 17.42 3.83 4.45
CA LEU A 238 17.92 3.11 3.26
C LEU A 238 16.87 2.96 2.14
N LYS A 239 15.56 2.89 2.46
CA LYS A 239 14.45 2.76 1.49
C LYS A 239 13.95 4.12 0.98
N GLU A 240 13.92 5.13 1.83
CA GLU A 240 13.72 6.54 1.49
C GLU A 240 14.98 7.19 0.92
N ASN A 241 15.88 6.38 0.39
CA ASN A 241 17.04 6.84 -0.36
C ASN A 241 16.64 7.43 -1.74
N LYS A 242 15.54 8.20 -1.76
CA LYS A 242 15.25 9.29 -2.68
C LYS A 242 16.46 10.21 -2.80
N LEU A 243 17.24 10.35 -1.74
CA LEU A 243 18.52 11.05 -1.71
C LEU A 243 19.56 10.40 -2.62
N GLN A 244 19.86 9.10 -2.47
CA GLN A 244 20.76 8.41 -3.40
C GLN A 244 20.19 8.37 -4.81
N LYS A 245 18.88 8.19 -5.00
CA LYS A 245 18.28 8.31 -6.34
C LYS A 245 18.45 9.71 -6.93
N ALA A 246 18.32 10.76 -6.14
CA ALA A 246 18.54 12.14 -6.57
C ALA A 246 20.02 12.41 -6.86
N ILE A 247 20.94 11.86 -6.06
CA ILE A 247 22.40 11.87 -6.27
C ILE A 247 22.76 11.11 -7.55
N ASP A 248 22.19 9.93 -7.77
CA ASP A 248 22.41 9.08 -8.94
C ASP A 248 21.82 9.69 -10.21
N VAL A 249 20.74 10.47 -10.08
CA VAL A 249 20.17 11.26 -11.18
C VAL A 249 21.08 12.46 -11.44
N ALA A 250 21.48 13.21 -10.41
CA ALA A 250 22.35 14.38 -10.52
C ALA A 250 23.73 14.04 -11.10
N SER A 251 24.31 12.90 -10.73
CA SER A 251 25.62 12.43 -11.20
C SER A 251 25.64 11.97 -12.66
N ARG A 252 24.48 11.71 -13.27
CA ARG A 252 24.36 11.40 -14.70
C ARG A 252 24.41 12.64 -15.60
N PHE A 253 24.39 13.83 -15.01
CA PHE A 253 24.46 15.08 -15.75
C PHE A 253 25.86 15.67 -15.65
N ASP A 254 26.35 16.20 -16.76
CA ASP A 254 27.63 16.90 -16.85
C ASP A 254 27.49 18.35 -16.39
N ILE A 255 27.08 18.52 -15.13
CA ILE A 255 26.96 19.82 -14.46
C ILE A 255 27.90 19.77 -13.24
N PRO A 256 29.10 20.39 -13.31
CA PRO A 256 30.13 20.26 -12.29
C PRO A 256 29.66 20.62 -10.87
N GLU A 257 28.84 21.66 -10.76
CA GLU A 257 28.23 22.12 -9.49
C GLU A 257 27.36 21.03 -8.85
N LEU A 258 26.60 20.29 -9.67
CA LEU A 258 25.74 19.20 -9.20
C LEU A 258 26.53 17.97 -8.79
N GLN A 259 27.59 17.64 -9.55
CA GLN A 259 28.45 16.50 -9.25
C GLN A 259 29.22 16.71 -7.95
N ALA A 260 29.80 17.89 -7.74
CA ALA A 260 30.49 18.25 -6.50
C ALA A 260 29.55 18.18 -5.28
N LEU A 261 28.32 18.67 -5.44
CA LEU A 261 27.31 18.63 -4.39
C LEU A 261 26.81 17.20 -4.11
N ALA A 262 26.56 16.42 -5.16
CA ALA A 262 26.16 15.02 -5.06
C ALA A 262 27.24 14.18 -4.34
N ALA A 263 28.53 14.45 -4.63
CA ALA A 263 29.65 13.84 -3.95
C ALA A 263 29.71 14.22 -2.45
N ARG A 264 29.51 15.51 -2.12
CA ARG A 264 29.46 15.98 -0.71
C ARG A 264 28.29 15.35 0.05
N ALA A 265 27.11 15.32 -0.56
CA ALA A 265 25.91 14.71 0.02
C ALA A 265 26.08 13.20 0.23
N LYS A 266 26.67 12.49 -0.74
CA LYS A 266 27.01 11.07 -0.63
C LYS A 266 28.00 10.82 0.50
N SER A 267 29.03 11.65 0.62
CA SER A 267 30.01 11.56 1.72
C SER A 267 29.35 11.75 3.09
N GLN A 268 28.51 12.78 3.24
CA GLN A 268 27.79 13.03 4.49
C GLN A 268 26.78 11.93 4.83
N LEU A 269 26.08 11.38 3.84
CA LEU A 269 25.19 10.24 4.02
C LEU A 269 25.96 9.00 4.49
N ASN A 270 27.14 8.75 3.91
CA ASN A 270 28.00 7.65 4.33
C ASN A 270 28.50 7.83 5.76
N ILE A 271 28.99 9.03 6.13
CA ILE A 271 29.40 9.35 7.51
C ILE A 271 28.22 9.13 8.47
N ALA A 272 27.03 9.57 8.08
CA ALA A 272 25.81 9.38 8.87
C ALA A 272 25.45 7.92 9.06
N LEU A 273 25.53 7.12 8.00
CA LEU A 273 25.25 5.69 8.06
C LEU A 273 26.28 4.96 8.92
N THR A 274 27.56 5.28 8.79
CA THR A 274 28.64 4.72 9.61
C THR A 274 28.43 5.02 11.10
N GLU A 275 28.04 6.25 11.45
CA GLU A 275 27.77 6.61 12.84
C GLU A 275 26.55 5.88 13.39
N LEU A 276 25.45 5.78 12.61
CA LEU A 276 24.27 5.01 13.01
C LEU A 276 24.58 3.52 13.16
N GLN A 277 25.38 2.94 12.27
CA GLN A 277 25.85 1.55 12.36
C GLN A 277 26.71 1.34 13.61
N HIS A 278 27.58 2.29 13.94
CA HIS A 278 28.41 2.25 15.13
C HIS A 278 27.59 2.37 16.43
N LEU A 279 26.61 3.28 16.49
CA LEU A 279 25.66 3.37 17.61
C LEU A 279 24.85 2.08 17.76
N PHE A 280 24.39 1.51 16.64
CA PHE A 280 23.67 0.24 16.62
C PHE A 280 24.54 -0.92 17.13
N ALA A 281 25.81 -0.99 16.72
CA ALA A 281 26.76 -2.00 17.16
C ALA A 281 27.10 -1.89 18.65
N LYS A 282 27.10 -0.67 19.20
CA LYS A 282 27.30 -0.41 20.64
C LYS A 282 26.07 -0.68 21.51
N GLY A 283 24.91 -0.97 20.91
CA GLY A 283 23.66 -1.18 21.63
C GLY A 283 22.93 0.10 22.03
N ASP A 284 23.34 1.26 21.51
CA ASP A 284 22.68 2.55 21.74
C ASP A 284 21.51 2.75 20.75
N TYR A 285 20.46 1.96 20.91
CA TYR A 285 19.29 2.00 20.02
C TYR A 285 18.48 3.30 20.17
N LYS A 286 18.50 3.91 21.35
CA LYS A 286 17.86 5.21 21.59
C LYS A 286 18.60 6.31 20.82
N GLY A 287 19.93 6.31 20.86
CA GLY A 287 20.80 7.17 20.05
C GLY A 287 20.56 6.99 18.55
N VAL A 288 20.41 5.76 18.05
CA VAL A 288 20.04 5.52 16.64
C VAL A 288 18.70 6.17 16.27
N ILE A 289 17.70 6.10 17.16
CA ILE A 289 16.37 6.68 16.94
C ILE A 289 16.42 8.22 16.95
N THR A 290 17.14 8.82 17.89
CA THR A 290 17.24 10.28 18.05
C THR A 290 18.18 10.93 17.02
N THR A 291 19.37 10.37 16.80
CA THR A 291 20.34 10.86 15.81
C THR A 291 19.80 10.69 14.39
N GLY A 292 19.03 9.62 14.14
CA GLY A 292 18.31 9.42 12.89
C GLY A 292 17.21 10.47 12.62
N GLN A 293 16.73 11.22 13.61
CA GLN A 293 15.83 12.36 13.41
C GLN A 293 16.57 13.64 13.04
N ALA A 294 17.65 13.97 13.74
CA ALA A 294 18.44 15.19 13.46
C ALA A 294 19.08 15.17 12.07
N LYS A 295 19.49 14.00 11.56
CA LYS A 295 20.08 13.87 10.21
C LYS A 295 19.06 13.83 9.07
N MET A 296 17.75 13.72 9.35
CA MET A 296 16.72 13.97 8.34
C MET A 296 16.59 15.46 7.99
N VAL A 297 17.04 16.38 8.86
CA VAL A 297 17.01 17.84 8.61
C VAL A 297 17.96 18.26 7.47
N PHE A 298 18.96 17.43 7.15
CA PHE A 298 19.81 17.58 5.95
C PHE A 298 19.02 17.50 4.62
N SER A 299 17.71 17.19 4.66
CA SER A 299 16.84 17.15 3.50
C SER A 299 16.55 18.52 2.89
N ASP A 300 16.52 19.60 3.66
CA ASP A 300 15.90 20.85 3.17
C ASP A 300 16.83 21.69 2.30
N GLU A 301 18.10 21.81 2.68
CA GLU A 301 19.12 22.48 1.87
C GLU A 301 19.36 21.68 0.58
N LEU A 302 19.47 20.36 0.69
CA LEU A 302 19.65 19.49 -0.46
C LEU A 302 18.42 19.44 -1.36
N LYS A 303 17.20 19.47 -0.81
CA LYS A 303 15.96 19.59 -1.59
C LYS A 303 15.93 20.91 -2.35
N LYS A 304 16.23 22.04 -1.70
CA LYS A 304 16.33 23.35 -2.37
C LYS A 304 17.35 23.31 -3.51
N LEU A 305 18.48 22.65 -3.32
CA LEU A 305 19.52 22.49 -4.35
C LEU A 305 19.09 21.58 -5.50
N VAL A 306 18.45 20.44 -5.22
CA VAL A 306 17.87 19.55 -6.24
C VAL A 306 16.78 20.29 -7.03
N ASP A 307 15.91 21.03 -6.35
CA ASP A 307 14.88 21.85 -6.97
C ASP A 307 15.50 22.95 -7.84
N SER A 308 16.55 23.64 -7.35
CA SER A 308 17.30 24.65 -8.11
C SER A 308 17.98 24.05 -9.34
N ALA A 309 18.60 22.87 -9.21
CA ALA A 309 19.23 22.16 -10.30
C ALA A 309 18.23 21.67 -11.35
N HIS A 310 17.11 21.13 -10.90
CA HIS A 310 15.99 20.77 -11.75
C HIS A 310 15.47 22.00 -12.51
N GLN A 311 15.36 23.15 -11.84
CA GLN A 311 14.96 24.40 -12.46
C GLN A 311 15.99 24.91 -13.47
N LYS A 312 17.30 24.83 -13.16
CA LYS A 312 18.38 25.13 -14.12
C LYS A 312 18.27 24.25 -15.37
N LEU A 313 18.05 22.94 -15.20
CA LEU A 313 17.90 21.99 -16.32
C LEU A 313 16.65 22.31 -17.16
N ILE A 314 15.52 22.63 -16.53
CA ILE A 314 14.32 23.08 -17.23
C ILE A 314 14.62 24.34 -18.05
N ASN A 315 15.34 25.31 -17.47
CA ASN A 315 15.69 26.55 -18.15
C ASN A 315 16.65 26.33 -19.32
N GLN A 316 17.68 25.50 -19.15
CA GLN A 316 18.58 25.11 -20.24
C GLN A 316 17.81 24.42 -21.39
N LYS A 317 16.87 23.53 -21.05
CA LYS A 317 16.02 22.87 -22.04
C LYS A 317 15.12 23.87 -22.78
N ARG A 318 14.56 24.85 -22.06
CA ARG A 318 13.78 25.95 -22.65
C ARG A 318 14.59 26.75 -23.65
N GLU A 319 15.84 27.08 -23.32
CA GLU A 319 16.73 27.80 -24.23
C GLU A 319 17.02 27.00 -25.51
N GLN A 320 17.27 25.69 -25.37
CA GLN A 320 17.44 24.79 -26.52
C GLN A 320 16.19 24.75 -27.41
N ILE A 321 15.01 24.64 -26.82
CA ILE A 321 13.72 24.67 -27.53
C ILE A 321 13.51 26.02 -28.24
N ARG A 322 13.82 27.14 -27.59
CA ARG A 322 13.74 28.48 -28.19
C ARG A 322 14.69 28.64 -29.37
N ALA A 323 15.93 28.17 -29.24
CA ALA A 323 16.91 28.21 -30.31
C ALA A 323 16.46 27.37 -31.52
N ALA A 324 15.92 26.17 -31.28
CA ALA A 324 15.37 25.31 -32.33
C ALA A 324 14.16 25.96 -33.03
N PHE A 325 13.26 26.58 -32.26
CA PHE A 325 12.13 27.33 -32.82
C PHE A 325 12.58 28.49 -33.70
N LYS A 326 13.54 29.30 -33.22
CA LYS A 326 14.12 30.41 -33.99
C LYS A 326 14.72 29.92 -35.31
N ALA A 327 15.53 28.86 -35.26
CA ALA A 327 16.11 28.25 -36.47
C ALA A 327 15.04 27.71 -37.44
N THR A 328 13.93 27.18 -36.93
CA THR A 328 12.79 26.73 -37.75
C THR A 328 12.12 27.90 -38.47
N LEU A 329 12.02 29.06 -37.84
CA LEU A 329 11.47 30.27 -38.46
C LEU A 329 12.42 30.82 -39.53
N GLU A 330 13.73 30.84 -39.26
CA GLU A 330 14.75 31.35 -40.19
C GLU A 330 14.93 30.48 -41.44
N LYS A 331 14.79 29.15 -41.30
CA LYS A 331 14.87 28.21 -42.43
C LYS A 331 13.76 28.44 -43.46
N LYS A 332 12.66 29.08 -43.08
CA LYS A 332 11.55 29.39 -43.98
C LYS A 332 11.79 30.76 -44.58
N SER A 333 12.00 30.81 -45.90
CA SER A 333 12.37 32.00 -46.69
C SER A 333 11.38 33.18 -46.57
N VAL A 334 10.19 32.95 -46.04
CA VAL A 334 9.17 33.98 -45.77
C VAL A 334 8.75 33.86 -44.31
N GLN A 335 8.66 34.98 -43.59
CA GLN A 335 8.10 34.98 -42.24
C GLN A 335 6.69 34.36 -42.29
N PRO A 336 6.41 33.33 -41.47
CA PRO A 336 5.16 32.62 -41.56
C PRO A 336 4.00 33.54 -41.14
N GLN A 337 2.98 33.65 -41.99
CA GLN A 337 1.73 34.34 -41.66
C GLN A 337 1.00 33.69 -40.48
N SER A 338 1.26 32.40 -40.21
CA SER A 338 0.81 31.70 -39.01
C SER A 338 1.78 30.59 -38.58
N ILE A 339 1.88 30.36 -37.27
CA ILE A 339 2.61 29.27 -36.64
C ILE A 339 1.73 28.02 -36.61
N THR A 340 2.19 26.95 -37.26
CA THR A 340 1.50 25.66 -37.28
C THR A 340 1.97 24.73 -36.17
N ILE A 341 1.03 24.32 -35.31
CA ILE A 341 1.19 23.23 -34.35
C ILE A 341 0.59 21.95 -34.95
N ALA A 342 1.41 20.96 -35.26
CA ALA A 342 0.95 19.65 -35.72
C ALA A 342 0.72 18.72 -34.53
N VAL A 343 -0.48 18.16 -34.43
CA VAL A 343 -0.80 17.13 -33.43
C VAL A 343 -0.76 15.77 -34.10
N ILE A 344 0.20 14.94 -33.70
CA ILE A 344 0.58 13.68 -34.34
C ILE A 344 0.31 12.51 -33.40
N GLY A 345 -0.35 11.47 -33.88
CA GLY A 345 -0.47 10.21 -33.12
C GLY A 345 -1.78 9.45 -33.29
N ASP A 346 -2.14 8.70 -32.26
CA ASP A 346 -3.28 7.78 -32.30
C ASP A 346 -4.62 8.46 -31.94
N SER A 347 -5.62 7.69 -31.51
CA SER A 347 -6.93 8.23 -31.13
C SER A 347 -6.89 9.12 -29.87
N LEU A 348 -5.87 8.99 -29.02
CA LEU A 348 -5.70 9.94 -27.92
C LEU A 348 -5.18 11.29 -28.42
N ALA A 349 -4.24 11.30 -29.37
CA ALA A 349 -3.78 12.52 -30.03
C ALA A 349 -4.92 13.23 -30.75
N ASP A 350 -5.86 12.48 -31.33
CA ASP A 350 -7.03 13.06 -32.01
C ASP A 350 -7.91 13.89 -31.06
N GLY A 351 -8.16 13.37 -29.86
CA GLY A 351 -8.90 14.11 -28.84
C GLY A 351 -8.15 15.35 -28.33
N ILE A 352 -6.82 15.28 -28.22
CA ILE A 352 -5.97 16.44 -27.88
C ILE A 352 -6.03 17.47 -28.99
N TRP A 353 -5.91 17.06 -30.26
CA TRP A 353 -6.03 17.95 -31.41
C TRP A 353 -7.34 18.74 -31.35
N GLY A 354 -8.47 18.04 -31.15
CA GLY A 354 -9.77 18.70 -31.09
C GLY A 354 -9.87 19.70 -29.94
N ALA A 355 -9.23 19.43 -28.80
CA ALA A 355 -9.21 20.36 -27.67
C ALA A 355 -8.29 21.58 -27.89
N ILE A 356 -7.07 21.37 -28.39
CA ILE A 356 -6.13 22.46 -28.74
C ILE A 356 -6.75 23.35 -29.83
N TYR A 357 -7.33 22.76 -30.88
CA TYR A 357 -8.02 23.50 -31.93
C TYR A 357 -9.12 24.41 -31.36
N ARG A 358 -9.98 23.89 -30.47
CA ARG A 358 -11.04 24.70 -29.84
C ARG A 358 -10.49 25.84 -28.99
N GLU A 359 -9.37 25.62 -28.31
CA GLU A 359 -8.73 26.64 -27.46
C GLU A 359 -8.07 27.74 -28.30
N LEU A 360 -7.52 27.39 -29.46
CA LEU A 360 -6.75 28.31 -30.31
C LEU A 360 -7.49 28.85 -31.53
N ARG A 361 -8.71 28.40 -31.85
CA ARG A 361 -9.47 28.80 -33.05
C ARG A 361 -9.69 30.31 -33.23
N HIS A 362 -9.56 31.08 -32.17
CA HIS A 362 -9.69 32.54 -32.19
C HIS A 362 -8.36 33.26 -32.47
N ASN A 363 -7.23 32.55 -32.31
CA ASN A 363 -5.90 33.08 -32.58
C ASN A 363 -5.55 32.90 -34.07
N LYS A 364 -5.65 33.98 -34.86
CA LYS A 364 -5.36 33.97 -36.30
C LYS A 364 -3.88 33.70 -36.64
N GLN A 365 -2.98 33.84 -35.67
CA GLN A 365 -1.55 33.61 -35.84
C GLN A 365 -1.17 32.15 -35.62
N ILE A 366 -2.08 31.28 -35.16
CA ILE A 366 -1.78 29.87 -34.89
C ILE A 366 -2.73 28.96 -35.66
N THR A 367 -2.16 28.05 -36.44
CA THR A 367 -2.88 26.97 -37.11
C THR A 367 -2.65 25.64 -36.38
N VAL A 368 -3.70 24.87 -36.14
CA VAL A 368 -3.60 23.55 -35.48
C VAL A 368 -3.86 22.45 -36.50
N LEU A 369 -2.81 21.77 -36.93
CA LEU A 369 -2.86 20.72 -37.94
C LEU A 369 -3.14 19.35 -37.31
N ARG A 370 -4.06 18.59 -37.91
CA ARG A 370 -4.45 17.26 -37.47
C ARG A 370 -3.68 16.18 -38.23
N GLU A 371 -2.77 15.49 -37.56
CA GLU A 371 -1.98 14.41 -38.16
C GLU A 371 -2.13 13.10 -37.38
N THR A 372 -3.39 12.70 -37.20
CA THR A 372 -3.78 11.57 -36.36
C THR A 372 -4.24 10.38 -37.19
N VAL A 373 -3.97 9.17 -36.72
CA VAL A 373 -4.46 7.93 -37.33
C VAL A 373 -4.99 7.02 -36.22
N THR A 374 -6.29 6.74 -36.24
CA THR A 374 -6.90 5.83 -35.25
C THR A 374 -6.33 4.42 -35.38
N SER A 375 -6.24 3.70 -34.26
CA SER A 375 -5.70 2.32 -34.22
C SER A 375 -4.25 2.20 -34.72
N SER A 376 -3.48 3.29 -34.67
CA SER A 376 -2.06 3.31 -35.02
C SER A 376 -1.15 3.25 -33.79
N GLY A 377 0.13 2.99 -34.03
CA GLY A 377 1.20 2.92 -33.03
C GLY A 377 2.53 2.59 -33.69
N LEU A 378 3.63 2.65 -32.94
CA LEU A 378 4.99 2.43 -33.46
C LEU A 378 5.31 0.95 -33.69
N THR A 379 4.45 0.02 -33.27
CA THR A 379 4.63 -1.43 -33.51
C THR A 379 4.36 -1.86 -34.95
N ALA A 380 3.38 -1.22 -35.62
CA ALA A 380 2.93 -1.61 -36.95
C ALA A 380 2.81 -0.43 -37.95
N PHE A 381 2.45 0.76 -37.48
CA PHE A 381 2.25 1.92 -38.36
C PHE A 381 3.57 2.62 -38.68
N LYS A 382 3.73 3.05 -39.94
CA LYS A 382 4.95 3.71 -40.44
C LYS A 382 4.93 5.22 -40.15
N TRP A 383 4.98 5.59 -38.87
CA TRP A 383 4.95 7.00 -38.44
C TRP A 383 6.12 7.83 -39.00
N GLN A 384 7.30 7.22 -39.16
CA GLN A 384 8.49 7.89 -39.72
C GLN A 384 8.19 8.45 -41.12
N LYS A 385 7.67 7.60 -42.02
CA LYS A 385 7.30 8.01 -43.39
C LYS A 385 6.26 9.12 -43.40
N LYS A 386 5.25 9.05 -42.52
CA LYS A 386 4.21 10.08 -42.44
C LYS A 386 4.78 11.42 -41.95
N VAL A 387 5.67 11.40 -40.97
CA VAL A 387 6.33 12.62 -40.46
C VAL A 387 7.32 13.19 -41.49
N GLU A 388 8.06 12.37 -42.22
CA GLU A 388 8.91 12.81 -43.33
C GLU A 388 8.12 13.57 -44.40
N GLN A 389 6.97 13.02 -44.83
CA GLN A 389 6.09 13.69 -45.79
C GLN A 389 5.62 15.06 -45.29
N LEU A 390 5.28 15.13 -44.01
CA LEU A 390 4.81 16.36 -43.37
C LEU A 390 5.92 17.41 -43.25
N LEU A 391 7.14 16.99 -42.94
CA LEU A 391 8.32 17.86 -42.89
C LEU A 391 8.71 18.39 -44.27
N ASN A 392 8.60 17.56 -45.31
CA ASN A 392 8.88 17.95 -46.70
C ASN A 392 7.93 19.06 -47.21
N GLN A 393 6.71 19.12 -46.68
CA GLN A 393 5.78 20.22 -46.99
C GLN A 393 6.19 21.55 -46.33
N GLN A 394 7.15 21.54 -45.40
CA GLN A 394 7.65 22.70 -44.64
C GLN A 394 6.55 23.51 -43.91
N ARG A 395 5.42 22.88 -43.58
CA ARG A 395 4.27 23.57 -42.96
C ARG A 395 4.26 23.52 -41.43
N ILE A 396 5.01 22.62 -40.81
CA ILE A 396 5.04 22.50 -39.34
C ILE A 396 6.03 23.48 -38.73
N HIS A 397 5.70 24.00 -37.56
CA HIS A 397 6.63 24.77 -36.72
C HIS A 397 6.81 24.15 -35.34
N ILE A 398 5.78 23.48 -34.81
CA ILE A 398 5.79 22.79 -33.52
C ILE A 398 5.09 21.44 -33.67
N ALA A 399 5.59 20.40 -33.02
CA ALA A 399 4.95 19.09 -32.96
C ALA A 399 4.44 18.76 -31.55
N VAL A 400 3.24 18.24 -31.44
CA VAL A 400 2.68 17.64 -30.22
C VAL A 400 2.40 16.18 -30.53
N ILE A 401 3.02 15.26 -29.79
CA ILE A 401 2.95 13.83 -30.08
C ILE A 401 2.27 13.10 -28.93
N LEU A 402 1.26 12.29 -29.22
CA LEU A 402 0.71 11.32 -28.28
C LEU A 402 0.35 10.01 -28.98
N MET A 403 1.07 8.94 -28.66
CA MET A 403 0.83 7.63 -29.25
C MET A 403 1.27 6.50 -28.31
N GLY A 404 0.82 5.29 -28.60
CA GLY A 404 1.28 4.06 -27.97
C GLY A 404 0.19 3.26 -27.28
N THR A 405 -1.06 3.73 -27.33
CA THR A 405 -2.19 2.97 -26.76
C THR A 405 -2.39 1.61 -27.42
N ASN A 406 -2.02 1.51 -28.71
CA ASN A 406 -2.15 0.29 -29.52
C ASN A 406 -0.83 -0.48 -29.66
N ASP A 407 0.22 -0.14 -28.90
CA ASP A 407 1.55 -0.77 -29.03
C ASP A 407 1.74 -2.00 -28.13
N GLY A 408 0.70 -2.47 -27.46
CA GLY A 408 0.68 -3.69 -26.65
C GLY A 408 0.62 -4.97 -27.47
N GLN A 409 1.35 -5.03 -28.58
CA GLN A 409 1.26 -6.11 -29.56
C GLN A 409 2.63 -6.44 -30.16
N SER A 410 2.71 -7.54 -30.90
CA SER A 410 3.92 -7.93 -31.62
C SER A 410 4.36 -6.83 -32.60
N LEU A 411 5.66 -6.60 -32.67
CA LEU A 411 6.25 -5.57 -33.53
C LEU A 411 6.59 -6.17 -34.89
N LEU A 412 6.08 -5.55 -35.96
CA LEU A 412 6.38 -5.95 -37.34
C LEU A 412 7.69 -5.30 -37.77
N LEU A 413 8.70 -6.07 -38.18
CA LEU A 413 9.96 -5.51 -38.67
C LEU A 413 9.77 -4.82 -40.04
N SER A 414 10.46 -3.70 -40.23
CA SER A 414 10.42 -2.98 -41.49
C SER A 414 11.06 -3.86 -42.58
N ASN A 415 10.27 -4.29 -43.56
CA ASN A 415 10.67 -5.11 -44.72
C ASN A 415 10.67 -6.63 -44.54
N SER A 416 10.05 -7.17 -43.50
CA SER A 416 9.79 -8.62 -43.40
C SER A 416 8.40 -8.93 -42.87
N LYS A 417 7.92 -10.16 -43.09
CA LYS A 417 6.70 -10.69 -42.44
C LYS A 417 6.97 -11.10 -40.97
N GLN A 418 8.22 -10.98 -40.51
CA GLN A 418 8.63 -11.40 -39.18
C GLN A 418 8.05 -10.45 -38.12
N ARG A 419 7.52 -11.06 -37.05
CA ARG A 419 6.98 -10.36 -35.89
C ARG A 419 7.80 -10.68 -34.67
N LEU A 420 8.26 -9.64 -33.97
CA LEU A 420 8.89 -9.79 -32.67
C LEU A 420 7.79 -9.94 -31.60
N PRO A 421 7.87 -10.95 -30.71
CA PRO A 421 6.92 -11.10 -29.61
C PRO A 421 6.87 -9.84 -28.74
N TYR A 422 5.68 -9.44 -28.31
CA TYR A 422 5.50 -8.29 -27.44
C TYR A 422 6.38 -8.42 -26.19
N ASN A 423 7.05 -7.32 -25.82
CA ASN A 423 7.88 -7.21 -24.60
C ASN A 423 9.14 -8.11 -24.55
N SER A 424 9.54 -8.75 -25.66
CA SER A 424 10.87 -9.38 -25.74
C SER A 424 11.99 -8.32 -25.74
N GLU A 425 13.23 -8.70 -25.40
CA GLU A 425 14.36 -7.77 -25.42
C GLU A 425 14.61 -7.19 -26.82
N GLN A 426 14.44 -8.00 -27.88
CA GLN A 426 14.52 -7.48 -29.25
C GLN A 426 13.37 -6.52 -29.55
N TRP A 427 12.14 -6.81 -29.09
CA TRP A 427 11.00 -5.91 -29.26
C TRP A 427 11.27 -4.55 -28.63
N LYS A 428 11.76 -4.52 -27.39
CA LYS A 428 12.07 -3.27 -26.66
C LYS A 428 13.15 -2.46 -27.40
N THR A 429 14.21 -3.14 -27.81
CA THR A 429 15.32 -2.52 -28.57
C THR A 429 14.81 -1.85 -29.84
N VAL A 430 14.05 -2.58 -30.67
CA VAL A 430 13.54 -2.05 -31.94
C VAL A 430 12.48 -0.96 -31.71
N TYR A 431 11.65 -1.10 -30.67
CA TYR A 431 10.66 -0.09 -30.33
C TYR A 431 11.32 1.24 -29.94
N VAL A 432 12.33 1.20 -29.06
CA VAL A 432 13.11 2.39 -28.68
C VAL A 432 13.83 2.99 -29.88
N GLN A 433 14.39 2.17 -30.77
CA GLN A 433 14.97 2.66 -32.03
C GLN A 433 13.94 3.42 -32.87
N ARG A 434 12.71 2.93 -32.99
CA ARG A 434 11.62 3.63 -33.72
C ARG A 434 11.23 4.95 -33.09
N VAL A 435 11.18 5.02 -31.76
CA VAL A 435 10.96 6.27 -31.01
C VAL A 435 12.08 7.26 -31.31
N ASN A 436 13.34 6.84 -31.16
CA ASN A 436 14.52 7.68 -31.39
C ASN A 436 14.61 8.16 -32.85
N GLN A 437 14.27 7.32 -33.82
CA GLN A 437 14.22 7.71 -35.23
C GLN A 437 13.18 8.80 -35.48
N LEU A 438 11.98 8.66 -34.90
CA LEU A 438 10.92 9.66 -35.07
C LEU A 438 11.29 11.00 -34.41
N MET A 439 11.83 10.96 -33.19
CA MET A 439 12.33 12.17 -32.50
C MET A 439 13.51 12.79 -33.27
N GLY A 440 14.44 11.97 -33.75
CA GLY A 440 15.59 12.42 -34.54
C GLY A 440 15.21 13.13 -35.83
N LEU A 441 14.18 12.66 -36.54
CA LEU A 441 13.66 13.32 -37.75
C LEU A 441 13.18 14.76 -37.49
N LEU A 442 12.49 14.97 -36.36
CA LEU A 442 11.99 16.28 -35.95
C LEU A 442 13.12 17.18 -35.45
N GLU A 443 14.05 16.65 -34.66
CA GLU A 443 15.25 17.35 -34.18
C GLU A 443 16.15 17.81 -35.34
N ALA A 444 16.37 16.94 -36.33
CA ALA A 444 17.15 17.26 -37.54
C ALA A 444 16.53 18.43 -38.33
N ASN A 445 15.21 18.58 -38.25
CA ASN A 445 14.46 19.69 -38.84
C ASN A 445 14.20 20.85 -37.87
N LYS A 446 14.84 20.81 -36.69
CA LYS A 446 14.76 21.83 -35.63
C LYS A 446 13.36 22.08 -35.08
N ILE A 447 12.42 21.14 -35.26
CA ILE A 447 11.04 21.29 -34.81
C ILE A 447 10.95 21.11 -33.29
N PRO A 448 10.62 22.15 -32.51
CA PRO A 448 10.24 21.98 -31.10
C PRO A 448 9.11 20.97 -30.97
N THR A 449 9.32 19.99 -30.11
CA THR A 449 8.41 18.86 -30.02
C THR A 449 8.06 18.55 -28.57
N TYR A 450 6.78 18.35 -28.32
CA TYR A 450 6.21 18.04 -27.02
C TYR A 450 5.65 16.62 -27.08
N TRP A 451 6.43 15.66 -26.57
CA TRP A 451 6.01 14.26 -26.48
C TRP A 451 5.19 14.04 -25.22
N VAL A 452 3.88 13.93 -25.38
CA VAL A 452 2.93 13.73 -24.29
C VAL A 452 2.98 12.28 -23.83
N GLY A 453 3.12 12.08 -22.51
CA GLY A 453 3.05 10.76 -21.92
C GLY A 453 1.68 10.11 -22.10
N LEU A 454 1.64 8.79 -22.06
CA LEU A 454 0.39 8.03 -22.01
C LEU A 454 -0.27 8.15 -20.62
N PRO A 455 -1.60 8.19 -20.56
CA PRO A 455 -2.34 8.37 -19.31
C PRO A 455 -2.47 7.07 -18.52
N ALA A 456 -2.81 7.17 -17.24
CA ALA A 456 -3.27 6.00 -16.48
C ALA A 456 -4.51 5.39 -17.14
N VAL A 457 -4.62 4.07 -17.17
CA VAL A 457 -5.71 3.33 -17.83
C VAL A 457 -6.45 2.42 -16.84
N ARG A 458 -7.73 2.14 -17.09
CA ARG A 458 -8.56 1.33 -16.19
C ARG A 458 -8.14 -0.15 -16.17
N ARG A 459 -7.72 -0.68 -17.33
CA ARG A 459 -7.40 -2.10 -17.49
C ARG A 459 -6.02 -2.39 -16.90
N HIS A 460 -5.97 -3.26 -15.89
CA HIS A 460 -4.75 -3.57 -15.14
C HIS A 460 -3.61 -4.11 -16.03
N ASN A 461 -3.93 -4.95 -17.01
CA ASN A 461 -2.94 -5.51 -17.94
C ASN A 461 -2.30 -4.47 -18.88
N MET A 462 -2.92 -3.31 -19.08
CA MET A 462 -2.36 -2.21 -19.87
C MET A 462 -1.50 -1.26 -19.03
N VAL A 463 -1.57 -1.31 -17.70
CA VAL A 463 -0.83 -0.39 -16.81
C VAL A 463 0.68 -0.58 -17.00
N ASP A 464 1.17 -1.81 -16.98
CA ASP A 464 2.60 -2.10 -17.12
C ASP A 464 3.13 -1.71 -18.50
N GLN A 465 2.34 -1.94 -19.55
CA GLN A 465 2.64 -1.47 -20.90
C GLN A 465 2.81 0.05 -20.91
N VAL A 466 1.83 0.79 -20.41
CA VAL A 466 1.86 2.25 -20.42
C VAL A 466 3.05 2.79 -19.63
N LEU A 467 3.34 2.22 -18.46
CA LEU A 467 4.48 2.63 -17.64
C LEU A 467 5.82 2.35 -18.34
N MET A 468 5.95 1.20 -18.99
CA MET A 468 7.13 0.85 -19.79
C MET A 468 7.31 1.83 -20.96
N LEU A 469 6.26 2.05 -21.74
CA LEU A 469 6.31 2.97 -22.89
C LEU A 469 6.63 4.40 -22.48
N ASN A 470 6.01 4.90 -21.40
CA ASN A 470 6.31 6.22 -20.85
C ASN A 470 7.78 6.35 -20.44
N ARG A 471 8.39 5.30 -19.88
CA ARG A 471 9.81 5.31 -19.54
C ARG A 471 10.66 5.44 -20.81
N PHE A 472 10.37 4.65 -21.84
CA PHE A 472 11.07 4.76 -23.13
C PHE A 472 10.97 6.16 -23.72
N TYR A 473 9.77 6.76 -23.74
CA TYR A 473 9.60 8.11 -24.27
C TYR A 473 10.36 9.16 -23.47
N GLN A 474 10.34 9.06 -22.14
CA GLN A 474 11.04 9.99 -21.26
C GLN A 474 12.56 9.89 -21.42
N GLU A 475 13.10 8.68 -21.45
CA GLU A 475 14.53 8.43 -21.61
C GLU A 475 15.01 8.86 -23.00
N SER A 476 14.27 8.52 -24.07
CA SER A 476 14.56 8.95 -25.43
C SER A 476 14.54 10.47 -25.57
N ALA A 477 13.50 11.16 -25.08
CA ALA A 477 13.36 12.61 -25.21
C ALA A 477 14.49 13.39 -24.50
N ALA A 478 15.09 12.82 -23.46
CA ALA A 478 16.21 13.44 -22.76
C ALA A 478 17.44 13.63 -23.67
N SER A 479 17.62 12.79 -24.69
CA SER A 479 18.75 12.82 -25.62
C SER A 479 18.64 13.87 -26.74
N PHE A 480 17.50 14.56 -26.89
CA PHE A 480 17.26 15.49 -28.01
C PHE A 480 16.97 16.91 -27.52
N ALA A 481 17.71 17.91 -28.00
CA ALA A 481 17.69 19.27 -27.46
C ALA A 481 16.31 19.96 -27.61
N ALA A 482 15.64 19.80 -28.75
CA ALA A 482 14.35 20.42 -29.06
C ALA A 482 13.13 19.60 -28.61
N MET A 483 13.33 18.53 -27.82
CA MET A 483 12.27 17.62 -27.37
C MET A 483 11.94 17.83 -25.89
N ARG A 484 10.65 17.94 -25.56
CA ARG A 484 10.17 17.93 -24.18
C ARG A 484 9.20 16.77 -23.95
N TYR A 485 9.51 15.90 -23.00
CA TYR A 485 8.55 14.92 -22.50
C TYR A 485 7.59 15.58 -21.50
N LEU A 486 6.29 15.41 -21.71
CA LEU A 486 5.23 15.95 -20.87
C LEU A 486 4.53 14.82 -20.10
N PRO A 487 4.90 14.56 -18.83
CA PRO A 487 4.28 13.51 -18.04
C PRO A 487 2.85 13.89 -17.64
N ILE A 488 1.85 13.14 -18.12
CA ILE A 488 0.43 13.40 -17.76
C ILE A 488 -0.14 12.38 -16.77
N TRP A 489 0.63 11.38 -16.33
CA TRP A 489 0.13 10.32 -15.45
C TRP A 489 -0.56 10.88 -14.19
N HIS A 490 0.06 11.89 -13.57
CA HIS A 490 -0.44 12.56 -12.38
C HIS A 490 -1.79 13.28 -12.57
N LEU A 491 -2.12 13.69 -13.80
CA LEU A 491 -3.41 14.31 -14.15
C LEU A 491 -4.55 13.28 -14.26
N THR A 492 -4.23 11.99 -14.23
CA THR A 492 -5.14 10.90 -14.63
C THR A 492 -5.36 9.86 -13.53
N VAL A 493 -4.87 10.15 -12.33
CA VAL A 493 -4.94 9.27 -11.15
C VAL A 493 -5.59 9.96 -9.96
N ASN A 494 -6.09 9.15 -9.02
CA ASN A 494 -6.53 9.62 -7.71
C ASN A 494 -5.34 9.86 -6.76
N ASN A 495 -5.63 10.30 -5.53
CA ASN A 495 -4.65 10.49 -4.46
C ASN A 495 -3.84 9.23 -4.07
N LYS A 496 -4.27 8.04 -4.50
CA LYS A 496 -3.55 6.77 -4.31
C LYS A 496 -2.72 6.38 -5.54
N GLY A 497 -2.62 7.24 -6.55
CA GLY A 497 -1.88 6.97 -7.79
C GLY A 497 -2.56 5.95 -8.72
N LYS A 498 -3.83 5.61 -8.49
CA LYS A 498 -4.60 4.67 -9.32
C LYS A 498 -5.51 5.40 -10.30
N TYR A 499 -5.82 4.78 -11.43
CA TYR A 499 -6.78 5.29 -12.42
C TYR A 499 -8.05 5.82 -11.73
N SER A 500 -8.51 7.00 -12.17
CA SER A 500 -9.77 7.59 -11.75
C SER A 500 -10.51 8.16 -12.96
N ALA A 501 -11.82 7.91 -13.03
CA ALA A 501 -12.68 8.53 -14.03
C ALA A 501 -12.96 10.02 -13.74
N TYR A 502 -12.85 10.41 -12.46
CA TYR A 502 -13.12 11.77 -11.98
C TYR A 502 -11.84 12.44 -11.48
N GLY A 503 -11.71 13.73 -11.73
CA GLY A 503 -10.58 14.56 -11.26
C GLY A 503 -10.92 16.04 -11.34
N LEU A 504 -9.95 16.89 -11.01
CA LEU A 504 -10.10 18.34 -11.14
C LEU A 504 -9.94 18.73 -12.61
N ASP A 505 -10.90 19.48 -13.15
CA ASP A 505 -10.77 20.09 -14.47
C ASP A 505 -9.83 21.31 -14.43
N LYS A 506 -9.63 21.96 -15.58
CA LYS A 506 -8.76 23.15 -15.67
C LYS A 506 -9.20 24.34 -14.80
N SER A 507 -10.45 24.34 -14.30
CA SER A 507 -10.97 25.34 -13.36
C SER A 507 -10.87 24.92 -11.89
N GLY A 508 -10.23 23.79 -11.61
CA GLY A 508 -10.11 23.23 -10.26
C GLY A 508 -11.39 22.56 -9.76
N ARG A 509 -12.39 22.29 -10.62
CA ARG A 509 -13.66 21.69 -10.22
C ARG A 509 -13.64 20.19 -10.48
N LYS A 510 -14.15 19.39 -9.55
CA LYS A 510 -14.28 17.93 -9.74
C LYS A 510 -15.27 17.62 -10.86
N ARG A 511 -14.83 16.90 -11.90
CA ARG A 511 -15.61 16.54 -13.10
C ARG A 511 -15.27 15.14 -13.57
N LEU A 512 -16.13 14.58 -14.43
CA LEU A 512 -15.81 13.37 -15.19
C LEU A 512 -14.76 13.74 -16.26
N LEU A 513 -13.55 13.19 -16.14
CA LEU A 513 -12.43 13.45 -17.05
C LEU A 513 -12.19 12.30 -18.03
N ARG A 514 -12.74 11.11 -17.77
CA ARG A 514 -12.51 9.92 -18.59
C ARG A 514 -13.78 9.48 -19.33
N ALA A 515 -13.58 8.91 -20.51
CA ALA A 515 -14.63 8.21 -21.24
C ALA A 515 -14.92 6.84 -20.60
N ALA A 516 -16.05 6.23 -20.97
CA ALA A 516 -16.51 4.97 -20.40
C ALA A 516 -15.59 3.76 -20.70
N ASP A 517 -14.79 3.83 -21.76
CA ASP A 517 -13.84 2.78 -22.15
C ASP A 517 -12.65 2.64 -21.18
N GLY A 518 -12.35 3.68 -20.41
CA GLY A 518 -11.23 3.70 -19.47
C GLY A 518 -9.86 3.96 -20.10
N VAL A 519 -9.82 4.35 -21.37
CA VAL A 519 -8.62 4.76 -22.12
C VAL A 519 -8.74 6.22 -22.51
N HIS A 520 -9.82 6.60 -23.21
CA HIS A 520 -10.03 7.95 -23.71
C HIS A 520 -10.51 8.91 -22.62
N PHE A 521 -10.56 10.19 -22.99
CA PHE A 521 -10.98 11.28 -22.13
C PHE A 521 -12.38 11.77 -22.50
N SER A 522 -13.06 12.33 -21.51
CA SER A 522 -14.23 13.18 -21.78
C SER A 522 -13.78 14.48 -22.45
N LYS A 523 -14.73 15.27 -22.98
CA LYS A 523 -14.42 16.62 -23.49
C LYS A 523 -13.63 17.46 -22.47
N ARG A 524 -14.03 17.42 -21.19
CA ARG A 524 -13.36 18.15 -20.10
C ARG A 524 -11.96 17.59 -19.79
N GLY A 525 -11.78 16.29 -19.91
CA GLY A 525 -10.46 15.66 -19.78
C GLY A 525 -9.50 16.11 -20.88
N TYR A 526 -9.94 16.12 -22.15
CA TYR A 526 -9.11 16.63 -23.24
C TYR A 526 -8.83 18.13 -23.12
N GLU A 527 -9.78 18.94 -22.63
CA GLU A 527 -9.54 20.36 -22.31
C GLU A 527 -8.49 20.56 -21.20
N LEU A 528 -8.45 19.68 -20.20
CA LEU A 528 -7.41 19.69 -19.17
C LEU A 528 -6.03 19.37 -19.78
N LEU A 529 -5.96 18.36 -20.65
CA LEU A 529 -4.69 17.99 -21.32
C LEU A 529 -4.21 19.12 -22.25
N ALA A 530 -5.11 19.69 -23.06
CA ALA A 530 -4.78 20.81 -23.94
C ALA A 530 -4.25 22.01 -23.14
N HIS A 531 -4.94 22.37 -22.04
CA HIS A 531 -4.48 23.44 -21.15
C HIS A 531 -3.07 23.15 -20.59
N TYR A 532 -2.81 21.92 -20.13
CA TYR A 532 -1.50 21.52 -19.63
C TYR A 532 -0.41 21.62 -20.72
N ILE A 533 -0.69 21.12 -21.93
CA ILE A 533 0.25 21.15 -23.05
C ILE A 533 0.54 22.59 -23.47
N LEU A 534 -0.50 23.41 -23.68
CA LEU A 534 -0.35 24.80 -24.12
C LEU A 534 0.38 25.64 -23.09
N LYS A 535 0.12 25.43 -21.79
CA LYS A 535 0.90 26.07 -20.72
C LYS A 535 2.41 25.83 -20.90
N HIS A 536 2.83 24.58 -21.16
CA HIS A 536 4.24 24.26 -21.36
C HIS A 536 4.80 24.85 -22.65
N ILE A 537 4.01 24.84 -23.74
CA ILE A 537 4.38 25.49 -25.00
C ILE A 537 4.62 26.99 -24.79
N TYR A 538 3.75 27.68 -24.06
CA TYR A 538 3.88 29.12 -23.82
C TYR A 538 5.01 29.49 -22.87
N GLU A 539 5.28 28.67 -21.85
CA GLU A 539 6.45 28.86 -20.98
C GLU A 539 7.77 28.74 -21.76
N ASP A 540 7.81 27.79 -22.70
CA ASP A 540 9.00 27.51 -23.48
C ASP A 540 9.13 28.50 -24.64
N LEU A 541 8.02 28.90 -25.25
CA LEU A 541 7.94 29.85 -26.37
C LEU A 541 7.01 31.04 -26.04
N PRO A 542 7.44 31.99 -25.17
CA PRO A 542 6.61 33.11 -24.73
C PRO A 542 6.12 34.02 -25.85
N VAL A 543 6.79 34.02 -27.01
CA VAL A 543 6.38 34.77 -28.20
C VAL A 543 4.99 34.38 -28.70
N LEU A 544 4.52 33.16 -28.40
CA LEU A 544 3.20 32.66 -28.80
C LEU A 544 2.07 33.07 -27.84
N ASN A 545 2.41 33.66 -26.69
CA ASN A 545 1.46 34.10 -25.68
C ASN A 545 1.02 35.57 -25.87
N ARG A 546 1.40 36.20 -27.00
CA ARG A 546 1.11 37.60 -27.32
C ARG A 546 -0.17 37.74 -28.13
#